data_AF-A0AAV0SYC0-F1
#
_entry.id   AF-A0AAV0SYC0-F1
#
_cell.length_a   1.000
_cell.length_b   1.000
_cell.length_c   1.000
_cell.angle_alpha   90.00
_cell.angle_beta   90.00
_cell.angle_gamma   90.00
#
_symmetry.space_group_name_H-M   'P 1'
#
loop_
_entity.id
_entity.type
_entity.pdbx_description
1 polymer ?
#
loop_
_entity_poly.entity_id
_entity_poly.type
_entity_poly.pdbx_seq_one_letter_code
_entity_poly.pdbx_strand_id
1 'polypeptide(L)'
;MTKSIGKRVPASQDALNAFVTAQLLDNGMDLIAGKINVLREKLLRSESSDGDEQTRKKWARQLQHSLALACRLLTKQRRQLNHCIERVETDYSRGVIGLGVAKKKDVEAQEEGNLYSRTYTRPRTGSSSTAAATETDGYVGVMVPSKENILAIGCHVAAKVARSHELWIMARVVKFNADSSTYEVEDVDSGDDDDEDDAPRRHYIVPWQQVVELPGDSLPKGEWIHYAVNERVMAMYPNTTSFFRSTIRVPNPKGAPYVILKFDEDEDEQGFVPDRKVPFRFVAPLKPWHQK
;
A
#
# COMPACT_ATOMS: atom_id res chain seq x y z
N MET A 1 45.25 -3.15 -1.38
CA MET A 1 44.16 -3.85 -0.65
C MET A 1 43.17 -2.80 -0.17
N THR A 2 42.11 -2.58 -0.93
CA THR A 2 41.07 -1.59 -0.64
C THR A 2 39.83 -2.31 -0.12
N LYS A 3 39.29 -1.85 1.02
CA LYS A 3 37.93 -1.29 1.13
C LYS A 3 37.61 -1.02 2.58
N SER A 4 37.61 0.28 2.93
CA SER A 4 36.95 0.79 4.11
C SER A 4 35.43 0.66 3.93
N ILE A 5 34.79 0.13 4.96
CA ILE A 5 33.33 0.08 5.13
C ILE A 5 32.85 1.50 5.43
N GLY A 6 32.37 2.19 4.40
CA GLY A 6 31.65 3.45 4.53
C GLY A 6 30.19 3.17 4.86
N LYS A 7 29.78 3.42 6.12
CA LYS A 7 28.38 3.51 6.52
C LYS A 7 27.69 4.55 5.62
N ARG A 8 26.81 4.12 4.71
CA ARG A 8 25.95 5.04 3.95
C ARG A 8 25.10 5.82 4.95
N VAL A 9 25.25 7.15 4.94
CA VAL A 9 24.34 8.05 5.66
C VAL A 9 22.94 7.83 5.06
N PRO A 10 21.88 7.62 5.88
CA PRO A 10 20.53 7.46 5.36
C PRO A 10 20.12 8.72 4.60
N ALA A 11 19.58 8.55 3.40
CA ALA A 11 19.09 9.68 2.60
C ALA A 11 18.00 10.43 3.40
N SER A 12 17.79 11.72 3.14
CA SER A 12 16.63 12.47 3.68
C SER A 12 15.31 11.70 3.54
N GLN A 13 15.16 10.93 2.46
CA GLN A 13 14.01 10.06 2.22
C GLN A 13 13.84 8.96 3.28
N ASP A 14 14.91 8.34 3.78
CA ASP A 14 14.85 7.30 4.81
C ASP A 14 14.45 7.90 6.16
N ALA A 15 14.94 9.11 6.47
CA ALA A 15 14.56 9.84 7.68
C ALA A 15 13.10 10.28 7.64
N LEU A 16 12.62 10.72 6.47
CA LEU A 16 11.22 11.07 6.24
C LEU A 16 10.31 9.84 6.36
N ASN A 17 10.69 8.72 5.75
CA ASN A 17 9.94 7.46 5.82
C ASN A 17 9.88 6.93 7.28
N ALA A 18 10.97 7.04 8.04
CA ALA A 18 11.00 6.68 9.46
C ALA A 18 10.11 7.61 10.31
N PHE A 19 10.02 8.90 9.98
CA PHE A 19 9.11 9.83 10.65
C PHE A 19 7.64 9.50 10.36
N VAL A 20 7.30 9.29 9.08
CA VAL A 20 5.92 8.96 8.67
C VAL A 20 5.47 7.65 9.34
N THR A 21 6.32 6.63 9.34
CA THR A 21 6.00 5.34 10.00
C THR A 21 5.87 5.46 11.52
N ALA A 22 6.74 6.21 12.20
CA ALA A 22 6.72 6.28 13.65
C ALA A 22 5.67 7.25 14.21
N GLN A 23 5.29 8.31 13.47
CA GLN A 23 4.49 9.40 14.01
C GLN A 23 3.17 9.68 13.31
N LEU A 24 2.95 9.14 12.11
CA LEU A 24 1.64 9.23 11.46
C LEU A 24 0.87 7.91 11.49
N LEU A 25 1.55 6.76 11.69
CA LEU A 25 0.93 5.44 11.65
C LEU A 25 0.74 4.79 13.02
N ASP A 26 1.77 4.82 13.87
CA ASP A 26 1.71 4.35 15.26
C ASP A 26 1.59 5.54 16.22
N ASN A 27 0.68 6.46 15.92
CA ASN A 27 0.57 7.73 16.64
C ASN A 27 0.01 7.48 18.05
N GLY A 28 0.89 7.13 19.00
CA GLY A 28 0.53 6.90 20.40
C GLY A 28 -0.16 8.09 21.08
N MET A 29 -0.14 9.26 20.43
CA MET A 29 -0.92 10.43 20.80
C MET A 29 -2.43 10.21 20.72
N ASP A 30 -2.95 9.44 19.76
CA ASP A 30 -4.40 9.23 19.62
C ASP A 30 -4.95 8.39 20.78
N LEU A 31 -4.21 7.35 21.16
CA LEU A 31 -4.52 6.54 22.35
C LEU A 31 -4.46 7.37 23.64
N ILE A 32 -3.51 8.31 23.74
CA ILE A 32 -3.38 9.19 24.90
C ILE A 32 -4.49 10.24 24.92
N ALA A 33 -4.85 10.82 23.77
CA ALA A 33 -5.95 11.74 23.62
C ALA A 33 -7.29 11.09 24.02
N GLY A 34 -7.53 9.85 23.58
CA GLY A 34 -8.67 9.05 24.01
C GLY A 34 -8.72 8.86 25.53
N LYS A 35 -7.59 8.47 26.14
CA LYS A 35 -7.49 8.32 27.62
C LYS A 35 -7.73 9.64 28.36
N ILE A 36 -7.22 10.76 27.85
CA ILE A 36 -7.42 12.09 28.42
C ILE A 36 -8.91 12.48 28.37
N ASN A 37 -9.57 12.28 27.24
CA ASN A 37 -11.00 12.59 27.08
C ASN A 37 -11.88 11.76 28.02
N VAL A 38 -11.62 10.45 28.10
CA VAL A 38 -12.33 9.55 29.03
C VAL A 38 -12.13 9.95 30.49
N LEU A 39 -10.90 10.29 30.90
CA LEU A 39 -10.62 10.72 32.28
C LEU A 39 -11.22 12.09 32.60
N ARG A 40 -11.22 13.02 31.64
CA ARG A 40 -11.86 14.33 31.76
C ARG A 40 -13.37 14.20 31.94
N GLU A 41 -14.01 13.35 31.14
CA GLU A 41 -15.46 13.11 31.23
C GLU A 41 -15.85 12.44 32.55
N LYS A 42 -15.04 11.48 33.04
CA LYS A 42 -15.23 10.85 34.36
C LYS A 42 -15.10 11.85 35.50
N LEU A 43 -14.15 12.78 35.42
CA LEU A 43 -13.99 13.85 36.41
C LEU A 43 -15.20 14.80 36.41
N LEU A 44 -15.64 15.26 35.23
CA LEU A 44 -16.81 16.14 35.06
C LEU A 44 -18.10 15.50 35.60
N ARG A 45 -18.35 14.22 35.29
CA ARG A 45 -19.53 13.48 35.79
C ARG A 45 -19.47 13.27 37.32
N SER A 46 -18.28 13.19 37.90
CA SER A 46 -18.10 13.04 39.35
C SER A 46 -18.20 14.34 40.15
N GLU A 47 -18.17 15.50 39.50
CA GLU A 47 -18.42 16.79 40.18
C GLU A 47 -19.91 17.02 40.45
N SER A 48 -20.79 16.35 39.71
CA SER A 48 -22.26 16.47 39.86
C SER A 48 -22.88 15.41 40.80
N SER A 49 -22.10 14.41 41.23
CA SER A 49 -22.52 13.34 42.13
C SER A 49 -21.63 13.35 43.36
N ASP A 50 -22.18 13.12 44.56
CA ASP A 50 -21.44 13.05 45.83
C ASP A 50 -20.60 11.75 45.89
N GLY A 51 -19.57 11.68 45.03
CA GLY A 51 -18.77 10.50 44.78
C GLY A 51 -17.43 10.54 45.50
N ASP A 52 -17.05 9.41 46.12
CA ASP A 52 -15.82 9.16 46.89
C ASP A 52 -14.63 10.03 46.46
N GLU A 53 -14.26 11.00 47.30
CA GLU A 53 -13.16 11.95 47.09
C GLU A 53 -11.83 11.27 46.69
N GLN A 54 -11.64 10.04 47.18
CA GLN A 54 -10.48 9.20 46.93
C GLN A 54 -10.42 8.68 45.48
N THR A 55 -11.56 8.42 44.85
CA THR A 55 -11.64 7.99 43.44
C THR A 55 -11.34 9.15 42.50
N ARG A 56 -11.85 10.35 42.82
CA ARG A 56 -11.57 11.59 42.10
C ARG A 56 -10.08 11.93 42.12
N LYS A 57 -9.42 11.81 43.28
CA LYS A 57 -7.96 11.98 43.41
C LYS A 57 -7.17 10.98 42.57
N LYS A 58 -7.64 9.73 42.44
CA LYS A 58 -7.00 8.71 41.57
C LYS A 58 -7.11 9.08 40.09
N TRP A 59 -8.29 9.49 39.62
CA TRP A 59 -8.47 9.91 38.22
C TRP A 59 -7.67 11.17 37.88
N ALA A 60 -7.60 12.14 38.79
CA ALA A 60 -6.77 13.33 38.62
C ALA A 60 -5.28 12.99 38.45
N ARG A 61 -4.74 12.04 39.24
CA ARG A 61 -3.35 11.55 39.08
C ARG A 61 -3.13 10.82 37.76
N GLN A 62 -4.09 9.99 37.33
CA GLN A 62 -4.03 9.31 36.04
C GLN A 62 -4.10 10.28 34.85
N LEU A 63 -4.91 11.35 34.97
CA LEU A 63 -5.00 12.41 33.98
C LEU A 63 -3.67 13.18 33.90
N GLN A 64 -3.11 13.57 35.05
CA GLN A 64 -1.81 14.23 35.13
C GLN A 64 -0.70 13.38 34.50
N HIS A 65 -0.69 12.06 34.75
CA HIS A 65 0.27 11.15 34.14
C HIS A 65 0.09 11.06 32.61
N SER A 66 -1.15 10.99 32.14
CA SER A 66 -1.47 10.92 30.71
C SER A 66 -1.06 12.21 29.98
N LEU A 67 -1.31 13.38 30.59
CA LEU A 67 -0.85 14.68 30.07
C LEU A 67 0.67 14.77 30.04
N ALA A 68 1.37 14.29 31.08
CA ALA A 68 2.83 14.26 31.10
C ALA A 68 3.44 13.31 30.06
N LEU A 69 2.76 12.21 29.73
CA LEU A 69 3.14 11.34 28.61
C LEU A 69 2.93 12.03 27.27
N ALA A 70 1.80 12.73 27.09
CA ALA A 70 1.50 13.52 25.89
C ALA A 70 2.60 14.57 25.65
N CYS A 71 2.98 15.35 26.65
CA CYS A 71 4.03 16.36 26.52
C CYS A 71 5.39 15.76 26.13
N ARG A 72 5.76 14.59 26.68
CA ARG A 72 7.00 13.89 26.33
C ARG A 72 6.98 13.41 24.88
N LEU A 73 5.85 12.87 24.42
CA LEU A 73 5.70 12.44 23.03
C LEU A 73 5.71 13.60 22.06
N LEU A 74 4.99 14.69 22.34
CA LEU A 74 5.03 15.92 21.54
C LEU A 74 6.45 16.50 21.44
N THR A 75 7.22 16.45 22.53
CA THR A 75 8.63 16.87 22.52
C THR A 75 9.49 15.97 21.63
N LYS A 76 9.26 14.64 21.67
CA LYS A 76 9.93 13.67 20.81
C LYS A 76 9.57 13.90 19.34
N GLN A 77 8.29 14.11 19.02
CA GLN A 77 7.79 14.42 17.69
C GLN A 77 8.42 15.70 17.14
N ARG A 78 8.45 16.77 17.95
CA ARG A 78 9.12 18.03 17.58
C ARG A 78 10.60 17.84 17.25
N ARG A 79 11.33 17.05 18.05
CA ARG A 79 12.75 16.75 17.77
C ARG A 79 12.93 15.98 16.46
N GLN A 80 12.07 15.00 16.19
CA GLN A 80 12.13 14.23 14.95
C GLN A 80 11.80 15.09 13.73
N LEU A 81 10.79 15.97 13.82
CA LEU A 81 10.47 16.95 12.78
C LEU A 81 11.65 17.88 12.49
N ASN A 82 12.25 18.46 13.53
CA ASN A 82 13.44 19.32 13.37
C ASN A 82 14.61 18.55 12.73
N HIS A 83 14.82 17.29 13.12
CA HIS A 83 15.85 16.46 12.50
C HIS A 83 15.58 16.20 11.00
N CYS A 84 14.32 16.01 10.61
CA CYS A 84 13.94 15.89 9.20
C CYS A 84 14.18 17.21 8.45
N ILE A 85 13.86 18.36 9.04
CA ILE A 85 14.10 19.69 8.45
C ILE A 85 15.60 19.88 8.19
N GLU A 86 16.45 19.67 9.20
CA GLU A 86 17.91 19.80 9.07
C GLU A 86 18.48 18.89 7.97
N ARG A 87 17.94 17.66 7.84
CA ARG A 87 18.34 16.71 6.80
C ARG A 87 17.96 17.19 5.40
N VAL A 88 16.74 17.71 5.24
CA VAL A 88 16.27 18.25 3.95
C VAL A 88 17.07 19.50 3.58
N GLU A 89 17.34 20.40 4.53
CA GLU A 89 18.20 21.58 4.31
C GLU A 89 19.62 21.18 3.92
N THR A 90 20.16 20.13 4.53
CA THR A 90 21.49 19.61 4.20
C THR A 90 21.52 19.03 2.78
N ASP A 91 20.50 18.27 2.38
CA ASP A 91 20.42 17.67 1.05
C ASP A 91 20.11 18.70 -0.06
N TYR A 92 19.35 19.73 0.27
CA TYR A 92 19.16 20.93 -0.56
C TYR A 92 20.49 21.67 -0.76
N SER A 93 21.21 21.95 0.33
CA SER A 93 22.51 22.63 0.28
C SER A 93 23.59 21.82 -0.45
N ARG A 94 23.44 20.49 -0.50
CA ARG A 94 24.31 19.57 -1.24
C ARG A 94 23.90 19.40 -2.72
N GLY A 95 22.81 20.03 -3.17
CA GLY A 95 22.32 19.93 -4.53
C GLY A 95 21.77 18.55 -4.91
N VAL A 96 21.43 17.72 -3.92
CA VAL A 96 20.84 16.38 -4.13
C VAL A 96 19.33 16.51 -4.39
N ILE A 97 18.71 17.55 -3.86
CA ILE A 97 17.31 17.90 -4.09
C ILE A 97 17.26 19.26 -4.81
N GLY A 98 16.91 19.24 -6.10
CA GLY A 98 16.88 20.41 -6.99
C GLY A 98 18.01 20.41 -8.03
N LEU A 99 17.69 20.09 -9.28
CA LEU A 99 18.64 20.19 -10.39
C LEU A 99 18.97 21.67 -10.71
N GLY A 100 20.23 22.07 -10.50
CA GLY A 100 21.00 22.87 -11.47
C GLY A 100 21.04 24.40 -11.31
N VAL A 101 22.04 24.93 -10.59
CA VAL A 101 22.56 26.31 -10.79
C VAL A 101 24.09 26.33 -10.92
N ALA A 102 24.67 25.33 -11.61
CA ALA A 102 26.13 25.31 -11.86
C ALA A 102 26.53 24.79 -13.26
N LYS A 103 25.61 24.81 -14.23
CA LYS A 103 25.92 24.73 -15.66
C LYS A 103 25.00 25.65 -16.44
N LYS A 104 25.14 26.96 -16.23
CA LYS A 104 24.41 28.01 -16.96
C LYS A 104 25.31 28.81 -17.91
N LYS A 105 26.44 28.24 -18.35
CA LYS A 105 27.32 28.88 -19.35
C LYS A 105 27.79 27.98 -20.51
N ASP A 106 27.57 26.67 -20.45
CA ASP A 106 28.07 25.76 -21.49
C ASP A 106 26.96 25.13 -22.36
N VAL A 107 25.69 25.48 -22.13
CA VAL A 107 24.54 24.87 -22.86
C VAL A 107 23.80 25.86 -23.77
N GLU A 108 24.00 27.18 -23.62
CA GLU A 108 23.41 28.21 -24.51
C GLU A 108 23.92 28.15 -25.96
N ALA A 109 24.93 27.33 -26.27
CA ALA A 109 25.41 27.13 -27.65
C ALA A 109 24.90 25.86 -28.34
N GLN A 110 24.07 25.03 -27.68
CA GLN A 110 23.56 23.78 -28.25
C GLN A 110 22.02 23.66 -28.27
N GLU A 111 21.29 24.69 -27.82
CA GLU A 111 19.83 24.64 -27.67
C GLU A 111 19.00 25.11 -28.88
N GLU A 112 19.60 25.56 -30.00
CA GLU A 112 18.81 25.76 -31.23
C GLU A 112 18.60 24.48 -32.05
N GLY A 113 19.30 23.39 -31.74
CA GLY A 113 19.33 22.19 -32.59
C GLY A 113 18.44 21.01 -32.17
N ASN A 114 17.90 20.99 -30.95
CA ASN A 114 17.37 19.73 -30.37
C ASN A 114 16.01 19.82 -29.66
N LEU A 115 15.29 20.93 -29.81
CA LEU A 115 13.94 21.09 -29.28
C LEU A 115 12.88 20.40 -30.16
N TYR A 116 13.06 19.13 -30.51
CA TYR A 116 11.97 18.21 -30.93
C TYR A 116 12.49 16.77 -31.05
N SER A 117 13.26 16.25 -30.08
CA SER A 117 13.55 14.80 -30.07
C SER A 117 13.97 14.25 -28.71
N ARG A 118 13.01 13.71 -27.95
CA ARG A 118 13.14 12.43 -27.18
C ARG A 118 11.96 12.22 -26.24
N THR A 119 10.83 11.83 -26.82
CA THR A 119 9.86 10.94 -26.18
C THR A 119 10.26 9.49 -26.49
N TYR A 120 10.08 8.61 -25.48
CA TYR A 120 10.08 7.13 -25.51
C TYR A 120 11.12 6.39 -26.35
N THR A 121 12.03 5.69 -25.68
CA THR A 121 12.77 4.56 -26.27
C THR A 121 12.05 3.25 -25.94
N ARG A 122 11.34 2.70 -26.94
CA ARG A 122 11.03 1.27 -27.04
C ARG A 122 11.82 0.70 -28.24
N PRO A 123 12.27 -0.57 -28.21
CA PRO A 123 13.12 -1.12 -29.26
C PRO A 123 12.39 -1.29 -30.60
N ARG A 124 13.16 -1.10 -31.69
CA ARG A 124 12.75 -1.15 -33.10
C ARG A 124 12.50 -2.58 -33.60
N THR A 125 11.43 -2.74 -34.36
CA THR A 125 11.23 -3.59 -35.56
C THR A 125 9.99 -3.00 -36.25
N GLY A 126 9.88 -2.62 -37.51
CA GLY A 126 10.42 -3.04 -38.80
C GLY A 126 9.36 -2.55 -39.82
N SER A 127 9.79 -2.13 -40.99
CA SER A 127 9.13 -1.16 -41.89
C SER A 127 7.81 -1.54 -42.59
N SER A 128 7.06 -0.47 -42.96
CA SER A 128 6.26 -0.26 -44.19
C SER A 128 4.91 -1.00 -44.30
N SER A 129 3.77 -0.45 -44.77
CA SER A 129 3.49 0.71 -45.63
C SER A 129 2.00 1.12 -45.50
N THR A 130 1.72 2.43 -45.58
CA THR A 130 0.58 3.11 -46.24
C THR A 130 -0.84 2.50 -46.22
N ALA A 131 -1.79 3.20 -45.58
CA ALA A 131 -2.94 3.88 -46.25
C ALA A 131 -3.91 4.47 -45.22
N ALA A 132 -4.47 5.64 -45.56
CA ALA A 132 -5.37 6.46 -44.77
C ALA A 132 -6.76 5.84 -44.53
N ALA A 133 -7.42 6.19 -43.42
CA ALA A 133 -8.74 6.85 -43.40
C ALA A 133 -9.40 6.83 -42.01
N THR A 134 -10.04 7.96 -41.68
CA THR A 134 -11.28 8.14 -40.89
C THR A 134 -11.40 7.65 -39.44
N GLU A 135 -11.77 8.62 -38.61
CA GLU A 135 -12.41 8.51 -37.29
C GLU A 135 -13.36 7.31 -37.19
N THR A 136 -13.09 6.40 -36.26
CA THR A 136 -14.11 5.54 -35.64
C THR A 136 -13.70 5.21 -34.21
N ASP A 137 -14.65 5.46 -33.31
CA ASP A 137 -14.72 4.99 -31.94
C ASP A 137 -14.53 3.45 -31.92
N GLY A 138 -13.54 2.93 -31.18
CA GLY A 138 -13.10 1.55 -31.42
C GLY A 138 -12.28 0.91 -30.30
N TYR A 139 -12.99 0.26 -29.37
CA TYR A 139 -12.67 -1.04 -28.77
C TYR A 139 -11.19 -1.29 -28.39
N VAL A 140 -10.84 -1.07 -27.11
CA VAL A 140 -9.58 -1.54 -26.53
C VAL A 140 -9.55 -3.06 -26.68
N GLY A 141 -8.69 -3.54 -27.59
CA GLY A 141 -8.57 -4.95 -27.94
C GLY A 141 -8.37 -5.82 -26.70
N VAL A 142 -9.09 -6.94 -26.66
CA VAL A 142 -8.92 -8.04 -25.72
C VAL A 142 -7.45 -8.46 -25.78
N MET A 143 -6.66 -7.98 -24.84
CA MET A 143 -5.24 -8.29 -24.73
C MET A 143 -5.12 -9.72 -24.21
N VAL A 144 -5.16 -10.71 -25.10
CA VAL A 144 -4.98 -12.12 -24.74
C VAL A 144 -3.64 -12.28 -24.00
N PRO A 145 -3.59 -12.93 -22.82
CA PRO A 145 -2.36 -13.07 -22.07
C PRO A 145 -1.38 -13.93 -22.87
N SER A 146 -0.20 -13.38 -23.17
CA SER A 146 0.91 -14.17 -23.71
C SER A 146 1.18 -15.38 -22.82
N LYS A 147 1.63 -16.51 -23.40
CA LYS A 147 1.91 -17.77 -22.68
C LYS A 147 2.82 -17.61 -21.45
N GLU A 148 3.63 -16.55 -21.41
CA GLU A 148 4.52 -16.20 -20.29
C GLU A 148 3.79 -15.59 -19.07
N ASN A 149 2.51 -15.24 -19.18
CA ASN A 149 1.68 -14.69 -18.10
C ASN A 149 0.69 -15.72 -17.52
N ILE A 150 0.85 -17.00 -17.85
CA ILE A 150 0.00 -18.06 -17.29
C ILE A 150 0.50 -18.36 -15.88
N LEU A 151 -0.40 -18.24 -14.90
CA LEU A 151 -0.10 -18.50 -13.50
C LEU A 151 0.14 -19.99 -13.28
N ALA A 152 1.14 -20.32 -12.46
CA ALA A 152 1.47 -21.71 -12.16
C ALA A 152 0.35 -22.36 -11.34
N ILE A 153 0.17 -23.67 -11.57
CA ILE A 153 -0.76 -24.48 -10.80
C ILE A 153 -0.29 -24.50 -9.34
N GLY A 154 -1.23 -24.33 -8.41
CA GLY A 154 -0.98 -24.28 -6.97
C GLY A 154 -0.70 -22.88 -6.42
N CYS A 155 -0.53 -21.86 -7.26
CA CYS A 155 -0.32 -20.48 -6.79
C CYS A 155 -1.60 -19.88 -6.19
N HIS A 156 -1.42 -19.09 -5.13
CA HIS A 156 -2.47 -18.29 -4.53
C HIS A 156 -2.75 -17.04 -5.35
N VAL A 157 -4.03 -16.78 -5.54
CA VAL A 157 -4.54 -15.67 -6.34
C VAL A 157 -5.73 -15.03 -5.63
N ALA A 158 -5.99 -13.77 -5.93
CA ALA A 158 -7.30 -13.18 -5.70
C ALA A 158 -8.16 -13.42 -6.96
N ALA A 159 -9.32 -14.05 -6.79
CA ALA A 159 -10.21 -14.39 -7.89
C ALA A 159 -11.60 -13.76 -7.70
N LYS A 160 -12.11 -13.12 -8.74
CA LYS A 160 -13.48 -12.57 -8.74
C LYS A 160 -14.48 -13.66 -9.11
N VAL A 161 -15.27 -14.09 -8.13
CA VAL A 161 -16.19 -15.23 -8.29
C VAL A 161 -17.61 -14.80 -8.62
N ALA A 162 -18.05 -13.63 -8.14
CA ALA A 162 -19.39 -13.14 -8.40
C ALA A 162 -19.44 -12.21 -9.64
N ARG A 163 -20.49 -12.40 -10.46
CA ARG A 163 -20.79 -11.51 -11.59
C ARG A 163 -21.55 -10.24 -11.18
N SER A 164 -22.41 -10.35 -10.16
CA SER A 164 -23.32 -9.28 -9.73
C SER A 164 -22.73 -8.32 -8.71
N HIS A 165 -21.85 -8.82 -7.84
CA HIS A 165 -21.17 -8.04 -6.82
C HIS A 165 -19.66 -8.24 -6.94
N GLU A 166 -18.87 -7.30 -6.44
CA GLU A 166 -17.42 -7.36 -6.52
C GLU A 166 -16.84 -8.25 -5.42
N LEU A 167 -17.17 -9.55 -5.45
CA LEU A 167 -16.61 -10.53 -4.53
C LEU A 167 -15.32 -11.11 -5.08
N TRP A 168 -14.21 -10.72 -4.46
CA TRP A 168 -12.90 -11.31 -4.67
C TRP A 168 -12.54 -12.20 -3.48
N ILE A 169 -12.12 -13.43 -3.74
CA ILE A 169 -11.71 -14.40 -2.72
C ILE A 169 -10.25 -14.80 -2.91
N MET A 170 -9.63 -15.27 -1.84
CA MET A 170 -8.39 -16.02 -1.92
C MET A 170 -8.69 -17.39 -2.53
N ALA A 171 -7.95 -17.74 -3.57
CA ALA A 171 -8.12 -19.01 -4.24
C ALA A 171 -6.77 -19.57 -4.69
N ARG A 172 -6.73 -20.87 -4.97
CA ARG A 172 -5.58 -21.58 -5.51
C ARG A 172 -5.86 -21.96 -6.95
N VAL A 173 -4.89 -21.73 -7.85
CA VAL A 173 -5.03 -22.13 -9.26
C VAL A 173 -4.95 -23.65 -9.37
N VAL A 174 -6.00 -24.28 -9.91
CA VAL A 174 -6.02 -25.72 -10.17
C VAL A 174 -5.60 -26.00 -11.61
N LYS A 175 -6.16 -25.25 -12.57
CA LYS A 175 -5.91 -25.46 -13.99
C LYS A 175 -6.14 -24.19 -14.79
N PHE A 176 -5.43 -24.05 -15.91
CA PHE A 176 -5.70 -23.04 -16.92
C PHE A 176 -6.22 -23.71 -18.20
N ASN A 177 -7.34 -23.23 -18.72
CA ASN A 177 -7.86 -23.63 -20.02
C ASN A 177 -7.46 -22.56 -21.06
N ALA A 178 -6.55 -22.93 -21.97
CA ALA A 178 -6.03 -22.03 -22.99
C ALA A 178 -7.07 -21.67 -24.06
N ASP A 179 -8.01 -22.57 -24.36
CA ASP A 179 -9.00 -22.37 -25.42
C ASP A 179 -10.03 -21.30 -25.03
N SER A 180 -10.49 -21.34 -23.77
CA SER A 180 -11.44 -20.36 -23.21
C SER A 180 -10.76 -19.20 -22.48
N SER A 181 -9.43 -19.24 -22.29
CA SER A 181 -8.68 -18.28 -21.45
C SER A 181 -9.28 -18.13 -20.04
N THR A 182 -9.66 -19.25 -19.42
CA THR A 182 -10.25 -19.29 -18.07
C THR A 182 -9.38 -20.10 -17.12
N TYR A 183 -9.30 -19.65 -15.87
CA TYR A 183 -8.73 -20.43 -14.78
C TYR A 183 -9.83 -21.18 -14.04
N GLU A 184 -9.51 -22.41 -13.66
CA GLU A 184 -10.19 -23.15 -12.62
C GLU A 184 -9.45 -22.88 -11.31
N VAL A 185 -10.16 -22.31 -10.34
CA VAL A 185 -9.60 -21.92 -9.04
C VAL A 185 -10.40 -22.56 -7.90
N GLU A 186 -9.70 -22.95 -6.85
CA GLU A 186 -10.24 -23.57 -5.63
C GLU A 186 -10.22 -22.54 -4.49
N ASP A 187 -11.36 -22.32 -3.85
CA ASP A 187 -11.47 -21.42 -2.70
C ASP A 187 -10.76 -22.00 -1.46
N VAL A 188 -9.90 -21.21 -0.83
CA VAL A 188 -9.15 -21.66 0.37
C VAL A 188 -9.99 -21.71 1.64
N ASP A 189 -11.15 -21.03 1.68
CA ASP A 189 -12.07 -21.08 2.83
C ASP A 189 -12.98 -22.33 2.79
N SER A 190 -12.95 -23.09 1.69
CA SER A 190 -13.89 -24.19 1.44
C SER A 190 -13.52 -25.53 2.06
N GLY A 191 -12.52 -25.59 2.95
CA GLY A 191 -12.26 -26.76 3.78
C GLY A 191 -10.80 -26.98 4.14
N ASP A 192 -10.45 -26.58 5.37
CA ASP A 192 -9.31 -27.07 6.16
C ASP A 192 -9.82 -27.76 7.44
N ASP A 193 -11.04 -28.33 7.38
CA ASP A 193 -11.53 -29.27 8.39
C ASP A 193 -11.03 -30.67 7.96
N ASP A 194 -9.81 -30.99 8.36
CA ASP A 194 -9.34 -32.36 8.50
C ASP A 194 -10.36 -33.13 9.38
N ASP A 195 -10.92 -34.22 8.84
CA ASP A 195 -11.41 -35.44 9.53
C ASP A 195 -12.79 -36.01 9.11
N GLU A 196 -13.44 -35.54 8.04
CA GLU A 196 -14.57 -36.31 7.47
C GLU A 196 -14.64 -36.16 5.94
N ASP A 197 -14.43 -37.29 5.25
CA ASP A 197 -14.56 -37.44 3.80
C ASP A 197 -15.85 -36.75 3.28
N ASP A 198 -15.70 -35.95 2.21
CA ASP A 198 -16.75 -35.50 1.28
C ASP A 198 -17.38 -34.10 1.48
N ALA A 199 -16.70 -33.15 2.13
CA ALA A 199 -17.02 -31.72 1.91
C ALA A 199 -16.48 -31.28 0.53
N PRO A 200 -17.33 -30.89 -0.44
CA PRO A 200 -16.87 -30.54 -1.78
C PRO A 200 -16.12 -29.19 -1.74
N ARG A 201 -14.79 -29.25 -1.94
CA ARG A 201 -13.96 -28.07 -2.25
C ARG A 201 -14.64 -27.25 -3.34
N ARG A 202 -14.92 -25.97 -3.06
CA ARG A 202 -15.63 -25.11 -4.01
C ARG A 202 -14.68 -24.66 -5.11
N HIS A 203 -14.94 -25.13 -6.32
CA HIS A 203 -14.19 -24.76 -7.51
C HIS A 203 -14.98 -23.73 -8.33
N TYR A 204 -14.28 -22.73 -8.85
CA TYR A 204 -14.84 -21.67 -9.69
C TYR A 204 -14.08 -21.56 -11.00
N ILE A 205 -14.83 -21.33 -12.09
CA ILE A 205 -14.25 -21.06 -13.40
C ILE A 205 -14.33 -19.55 -13.64
N VAL A 206 -13.18 -18.90 -13.67
CA VAL A 206 -13.05 -17.43 -13.79
C VAL A 206 -12.24 -17.04 -15.02
N PRO A 207 -12.61 -15.98 -15.76
CA PRO A 207 -11.78 -15.42 -16.82
C PRO A 207 -10.40 -15.01 -16.30
N TRP A 208 -9.37 -15.11 -17.14
CA TRP A 208 -8.02 -14.67 -16.77
C TRP A 208 -7.92 -13.20 -16.32
N GLN A 209 -8.83 -12.33 -16.79
CA GLN A 209 -8.95 -10.92 -16.41
C GLN A 209 -9.52 -10.71 -15.00
N GLN A 210 -10.04 -11.77 -14.39
CA GLN A 210 -10.65 -11.76 -13.06
C GLN A 210 -9.76 -12.49 -12.04
N VAL A 211 -8.48 -12.64 -12.38
CA VAL A 211 -7.47 -13.29 -11.54
C VAL A 211 -6.30 -12.35 -11.35
N VAL A 212 -5.95 -12.12 -10.09
CA VAL A 212 -4.81 -11.31 -9.67
C VAL A 212 -3.85 -12.22 -8.91
N GLU A 213 -2.61 -12.30 -9.39
CA GLU A 213 -1.56 -13.05 -8.70
C GLU A 213 -1.17 -12.37 -7.39
N LEU A 214 -1.08 -13.16 -6.32
CA LEU A 214 -0.59 -12.66 -5.05
C LEU A 214 0.93 -12.77 -5.00
N PRO A 215 1.63 -11.70 -4.59
CA PRO A 215 3.08 -11.71 -4.60
C PRO A 215 3.70 -12.59 -3.51
N GLY A 216 2.89 -13.10 -2.58
CA GLY A 216 3.35 -14.02 -1.54
C GLY A 216 4.08 -15.26 -2.07
N ASP A 217 3.68 -15.76 -3.24
CA ASP A 217 4.18 -17.02 -3.80
C ASP A 217 5.28 -16.83 -4.85
N SER A 218 5.25 -15.71 -5.58
CA SER A 218 6.24 -15.43 -6.64
C SER A 218 7.42 -14.60 -6.19
N LEU A 219 7.37 -13.93 -5.03
CA LEU A 219 8.50 -13.13 -4.54
C LEU A 219 9.67 -14.00 -4.03
N PRO A 220 10.87 -13.87 -4.62
CA PRO A 220 12.08 -14.48 -4.09
C PRO A 220 12.40 -14.00 -2.66
N LYS A 221 13.07 -14.83 -1.86
CA LYS A 221 13.55 -14.44 -0.52
C LYS A 221 14.45 -13.21 -0.61
N GLY A 222 14.01 -12.11 0.01
CA GLY A 222 14.76 -10.84 0.05
C GLY A 222 14.34 -9.81 -0.99
N GLU A 223 13.44 -10.17 -1.92
CA GLU A 223 12.74 -9.20 -2.77
C GLU A 223 11.52 -8.61 -2.06
N TRP A 224 11.14 -7.42 -2.49
CA TRP A 224 10.13 -6.59 -1.84
C TRP A 224 9.37 -5.80 -2.90
N ILE A 225 8.04 -5.75 -2.80
CA ILE A 225 7.22 -4.89 -3.65
C ILE A 225 7.12 -3.53 -3.00
N HIS A 226 7.47 -2.49 -3.75
CA HIS A 226 7.31 -1.12 -3.32
C HIS A 226 5.96 -0.59 -3.79
N TYR A 227 5.09 -0.24 -2.86
CA TYR A 227 3.84 0.47 -3.12
C TYR A 227 4.03 1.97 -2.89
N ALA A 228 3.55 2.77 -3.84
CA ALA A 228 3.50 4.22 -3.72
C ALA A 228 2.31 4.68 -2.87
N VAL A 229 2.42 5.88 -2.31
CA VAL A 229 1.28 6.54 -1.64
C VAL A 229 0.18 6.78 -2.67
N ASN A 230 -1.07 6.54 -2.26
CA ASN A 230 -2.28 6.60 -3.08
C ASN A 230 -2.31 5.58 -4.24
N GLU A 231 -1.42 4.59 -4.23
CA GLU A 231 -1.49 3.49 -5.19
C GLU A 231 -2.74 2.64 -4.95
N ARG A 232 -3.39 2.25 -6.05
CA ARG A 232 -4.61 1.43 -6.05
C ARG A 232 -4.23 -0.04 -6.05
N VAL A 233 -4.66 -0.74 -5.00
CA VAL A 233 -4.31 -2.13 -4.76
C VAL A 233 -5.54 -2.95 -4.42
N MET A 234 -5.42 -4.25 -4.56
CA MET A 234 -6.35 -5.23 -4.01
C MET A 234 -5.72 -5.79 -2.74
N ALA A 235 -6.46 -5.80 -1.64
CA ALA A 235 -5.94 -6.28 -0.36
C ALA A 235 -6.96 -7.15 0.36
N MET A 236 -6.45 -8.16 1.06
CA MET A 236 -7.28 -9.01 1.90
C MET A 236 -7.76 -8.25 3.13
N TYR A 237 -9.07 -8.33 3.42
CA TYR A 237 -9.60 -7.73 4.63
C TYR A 237 -9.19 -8.55 5.86
N PRO A 238 -8.78 -7.89 6.97
CA PRO A 238 -8.30 -8.60 8.16
C PRO A 238 -9.28 -9.68 8.65
N ASN A 239 -8.75 -10.86 9.00
CA ASN A 239 -9.51 -12.02 9.48
C ASN A 239 -10.57 -12.55 8.50
N THR A 240 -10.39 -12.33 7.20
CA THR A 240 -11.23 -12.93 6.15
C THR A 240 -10.36 -13.49 5.03
N THR A 241 -10.95 -14.28 4.15
CA THR A 241 -10.35 -14.76 2.90
C THR A 241 -10.78 -13.92 1.70
N SER A 242 -11.38 -12.74 1.95
CA SER A 242 -11.94 -11.87 0.91
C SER A 242 -11.03 -10.66 0.64
N PHE A 243 -10.99 -10.26 -0.62
CA PHE A 243 -10.21 -9.12 -1.09
C PHE A 243 -11.10 -7.94 -1.48
N PHE A 244 -10.60 -6.74 -1.20
CA PHE A 244 -11.32 -5.50 -1.46
C PHE A 244 -10.39 -4.46 -2.10
N ARG A 245 -10.99 -3.57 -2.87
CA ARG A 245 -10.30 -2.42 -3.45
C ARG A 245 -9.83 -1.50 -2.34
N SER A 246 -8.58 -1.06 -2.48
CA SER A 246 -7.90 -0.33 -1.44
C SER A 246 -6.95 0.73 -2.00
N THR A 247 -6.68 1.73 -1.18
CA THR A 247 -5.72 2.80 -1.46
C THR A 247 -4.60 2.78 -0.44
N ILE A 248 -3.36 2.66 -0.91
CA ILE A 248 -2.17 2.69 -0.05
C ILE A 248 -2.04 4.07 0.59
N ARG A 249 -1.91 4.11 1.91
CA ARG A 249 -1.78 5.37 2.67
C ARG A 249 -0.35 5.71 2.97
N VAL A 250 0.46 4.69 3.21
CA VAL A 250 1.88 4.86 3.54
C VAL A 250 2.73 3.98 2.64
N PRO A 251 3.84 4.52 2.11
CA PRO A 251 4.75 3.73 1.32
C PRO A 251 5.43 2.70 2.22
N ASN A 252 5.59 1.49 1.73
CA ASN A 252 6.08 0.38 2.52
C ASN A 252 7.63 0.30 2.40
N PRO A 253 8.40 0.64 3.45
CA PRO A 253 9.85 0.65 3.37
C PRO A 253 10.38 -0.77 3.13
N LYS A 254 11.59 -0.88 2.57
CA LYS A 254 12.19 -2.16 2.23
C LYS A 254 12.24 -3.08 3.46
N GLY A 255 11.59 -4.24 3.35
CA GLY A 255 11.55 -5.25 4.41
C GLY A 255 10.47 -5.03 5.48
N ALA A 256 9.50 -4.13 5.27
CA ALA A 256 8.33 -4.09 6.15
C ALA A 256 7.59 -5.44 6.12
N PRO A 257 6.86 -5.86 7.15
CA PRO A 257 6.02 -7.07 7.04
C PRO A 257 4.60 -6.77 6.54
N TYR A 258 4.24 -5.49 6.41
CA TYR A 258 2.88 -5.04 6.18
C TYR A 258 2.85 -3.72 5.43
N VAL A 259 1.68 -3.41 4.88
CA VAL A 259 1.32 -2.09 4.33
C VAL A 259 0.14 -1.52 5.11
N ILE A 260 -0.03 -0.19 5.00
CA ILE A 260 -1.17 0.50 5.58
C ILE A 260 -1.97 1.13 4.45
N LEU A 261 -3.27 0.81 4.44
CA LEU A 261 -4.19 1.14 3.37
C LEU A 261 -5.57 1.47 3.92
N LYS A 262 -6.40 2.09 3.08
CA LYS A 262 -7.83 2.30 3.29
C LYS A 262 -8.61 1.43 2.33
N PHE A 263 -9.60 0.72 2.83
CA PHE A 263 -10.56 -0.01 1.99
C PHE A 263 -11.67 0.94 1.55
N ASP A 264 -12.09 0.87 0.30
CA ASP A 264 -13.05 1.84 -0.24
C ASP A 264 -14.44 1.75 0.41
N GLU A 265 -14.83 0.57 0.90
CA GLU A 265 -16.16 0.30 1.49
C GLU A 265 -16.12 0.11 3.02
N ASP A 266 -15.03 0.49 3.69
CA ASP A 266 -14.87 0.38 5.16
C ASP A 266 -15.19 1.71 5.86
N GLU A 267 -16.22 2.44 5.37
CA GLU A 267 -16.72 3.66 6.00
C GLU A 267 -17.48 3.32 7.29
N ASP A 268 -17.16 4.02 8.38
CA ASP A 268 -17.91 3.93 9.64
C ASP A 268 -19.23 4.72 9.59
N GLU A 269 -20.03 4.63 10.66
CA GLU A 269 -21.31 5.35 10.78
C GLU A 269 -21.18 6.88 10.68
N GLN A 270 -19.95 7.40 10.81
CA GLN A 270 -19.59 8.80 10.73
C GLN A 270 -18.96 9.16 9.37
N GLY A 271 -18.90 8.23 8.42
CA GLY A 271 -18.35 8.41 7.07
C GLY A 271 -16.82 8.45 7.02
N PHE A 272 -16.14 7.97 8.06
CA PHE A 272 -14.68 7.89 8.11
C PHE A 272 -14.20 6.49 7.75
N VAL A 273 -13.26 6.43 6.79
CA VAL A 273 -12.55 5.19 6.44
C VAL A 273 -11.27 5.07 7.28
N PRO A 274 -11.15 4.05 8.15
CA PRO A 274 -9.98 3.87 9.00
C PRO A 274 -8.78 3.32 8.22
N ASP A 275 -7.58 3.64 8.71
CA ASP A 275 -6.34 3.06 8.19
C ASP A 275 -6.19 1.62 8.73
N ARG A 276 -5.97 0.65 7.84
CA ARG A 276 -5.85 -0.77 8.16
C ARG A 276 -4.47 -1.30 7.81
N LYS A 277 -3.95 -2.17 8.68
CA LYS A 277 -2.65 -2.83 8.53
C LYS A 277 -2.84 -4.21 7.93
N VAL A 278 -2.29 -4.45 6.74
CA VAL A 278 -2.43 -5.71 6.00
C VAL A 278 -1.04 -6.28 5.68
N PRO A 279 -0.79 -7.59 5.91
CA PRO A 279 0.48 -8.20 5.50
C PRO A 279 0.70 -8.04 4.00
N PHE A 280 1.90 -7.62 3.59
CA PHE A 280 2.17 -7.27 2.19
C PHE A 280 1.94 -8.45 1.22
N ARG A 281 2.04 -9.68 1.72
CA ARG A 281 1.86 -10.92 0.95
C ARG A 281 0.42 -11.08 0.45
N PHE A 282 -0.53 -10.43 1.11
CA PHE A 282 -1.96 -10.43 0.77
C PHE A 282 -2.41 -9.11 0.12
N VAL A 283 -1.45 -8.40 -0.50
CA VAL A 283 -1.71 -7.17 -1.23
C VAL A 283 -1.17 -7.32 -2.63
N ALA A 284 -1.97 -6.98 -3.64
CA ALA A 284 -1.59 -7.07 -5.03
C ALA A 284 -1.87 -5.76 -5.76
N PRO A 285 -0.95 -5.29 -6.63
CA PRO A 285 -1.18 -4.10 -7.43
C PRO A 285 -2.33 -4.35 -8.43
N LEU A 286 -3.23 -3.38 -8.58
CA LEU A 286 -4.29 -3.47 -9.58
C LEU A 286 -3.70 -3.27 -10.98
N LYS A 287 -3.79 -4.31 -11.81
CA LYS A 287 -3.51 -4.21 -13.25
C LYS A 287 -4.46 -3.18 -13.91
N PRO A 288 -4.06 -2.54 -15.03
CA PRO A 288 -4.84 -1.45 -15.64
C PRO A 288 -6.31 -1.78 -15.93
N TRP A 289 -6.61 -3.05 -16.24
CA TRP A 289 -7.98 -3.49 -16.51
C TRP A 289 -8.83 -3.78 -15.26
N HIS A 290 -8.23 -3.84 -14.07
CA HIS A 290 -8.94 -3.96 -12.80
C HIS A 290 -9.26 -2.60 -12.16
N GLN A 291 -8.76 -1.50 -12.70
CA GLN A 291 -8.90 -0.15 -12.12
C GLN A 291 -10.25 0.52 -12.43
N LYS A 292 -11.12 -0.11 -13.23
CA LYS A 292 -12.47 0.38 -13.54
C LYS A 292 -13.47 0.02 -12.47
#